data_AF-A0A9D6FIR6-F1
#
_entry.id   AF-A0A9D6FIR6-F1
#
_cell.length_a   1.000
_cell.length_b   1.000
_cell.length_c   1.000
_cell.angle_alpha   90.00
_cell.angle_beta   90.00
_cell.angle_gamma   90.00
#
_symmetry.space_group_name_H-M   'P 1'
#
loop_
_entity.id
_entity.type
_entity.pdbx_description
1 polymer ?
#
loop_
_entity_poly.entity_id
_entity_poly.type
_entity_poly.pdbx_seq_one_letter_code
_entity_poly.pdbx_strand_id
1 'polypeptide(L)'
;MRRSVAAGEVIVTGTGRDAYDLALLVCCEARGSAIVVLDNPRDDVEAPEILPERRLLVFPEDRGMEPAERDLWIGRIADRAWDIFIRTGGNMAELAEALRQRGCPVDPTPVSDTSSPPPTTSGSPRPLPPPPGTAGPWEFLSHYTREPDGAWLGEPRAVYLGWLAHGHHDDHRDAGGALRRILSERTIRASGRLMPGRCPMVSFTALPPGEVGRLMKWRTGLHRWTVRPYGVAVRRAVLEAIGARPVSYLASADIQRLPEAERLFSQKHEPPATDWAGEIEWRLRGDLRLDSIPATDLRLIAPSPLDAERLRAEFGIEAIAIWRQ
;
A
#
# COMPACT_ATOMS: atom_id res chain seq x y z
N MET A 1 -19.33 -16.31 0.95
CA MET A 1 -20.02 -15.07 1.36
C MET A 1 -21.30 -14.79 0.60
N ARG A 2 -21.33 -14.45 -0.70
CA ARG A 2 -22.60 -14.16 -1.42
C ARG A 2 -23.66 -15.27 -1.30
N ARG A 3 -23.25 -16.54 -1.40
CA ARG A 3 -24.14 -17.70 -1.19
C ARG A 3 -24.72 -17.75 0.22
N SER A 4 -23.91 -17.53 1.24
CA SER A 4 -24.33 -17.44 2.65
C SER A 4 -25.39 -16.36 2.85
N VAL A 5 -25.13 -15.15 2.35
CA VAL A 5 -26.08 -14.04 2.47
C VAL A 5 -27.39 -14.34 1.73
N ALA A 6 -27.31 -14.92 0.53
CA ALA A 6 -28.48 -15.34 -0.24
C ALA A 6 -29.31 -16.44 0.48
N ALA A 7 -28.67 -17.26 1.32
CA ALA A 7 -29.34 -18.25 2.17
C ALA A 7 -29.95 -17.65 3.45
N GLY A 8 -29.84 -16.33 3.66
CA GLY A 8 -30.35 -15.64 4.84
C GLY A 8 -29.45 -15.75 6.07
N GLU A 9 -28.20 -16.21 5.92
CA GLU A 9 -27.24 -16.29 7.01
C GLU A 9 -26.82 -14.88 7.48
N VAL A 10 -26.58 -14.74 8.79
CA VAL A 10 -26.02 -13.52 9.40
C VAL A 10 -24.51 -13.61 9.39
N ILE A 11 -23.84 -12.61 8.82
CA ILE A 11 -22.37 -12.58 8.80
C ILE A 11 -21.84 -12.07 10.14
N VAL A 12 -20.96 -12.83 10.79
CA VAL A 12 -20.27 -12.40 12.00
C VAL A 12 -18.82 -12.09 11.64
N THR A 13 -18.37 -10.85 11.81
CA THR A 13 -17.01 -10.43 11.43
C THR A 13 -16.55 -9.20 12.21
N GLY A 14 -15.30 -8.76 11.97
CA GLY A 14 -14.74 -7.54 12.55
C GLY A 14 -14.61 -6.42 11.52
N THR A 15 -13.74 -5.45 11.80
CA THR A 15 -13.38 -4.36 10.87
C THR A 15 -11.86 -4.14 10.86
N GLY A 16 -11.37 -3.30 9.95
CA GLY A 16 -9.98 -2.84 9.92
C GLY A 16 -9.01 -3.83 9.27
N ARG A 17 -9.54 -4.85 8.60
CA ARG A 17 -8.78 -5.83 7.81
C ARG A 17 -9.47 -6.05 6.48
N ASP A 18 -8.69 -6.14 5.39
CA ASP A 18 -9.21 -6.31 4.03
C ASP A 18 -10.23 -7.45 3.92
N ALA A 19 -9.95 -8.61 4.51
CA ALA A 19 -10.87 -9.76 4.47
C ALA A 19 -12.19 -9.52 5.21
N TYR A 20 -12.16 -8.82 6.36
CA TYR A 20 -13.35 -8.53 7.15
C TYR A 20 -14.19 -7.45 6.49
N ASP A 21 -13.53 -6.37 6.07
CA ASP A 21 -14.17 -5.25 5.40
C ASP A 21 -14.79 -5.69 4.05
N LEU A 22 -14.14 -6.62 3.33
CA LEU A 22 -14.68 -7.22 2.12
C LEU A 22 -15.93 -8.05 2.41
N ALA A 23 -15.96 -8.79 3.53
CA ALA A 23 -17.14 -9.54 3.95
C ALA A 23 -18.32 -8.61 4.25
N LEU A 24 -18.06 -7.47 4.89
CA LEU A 24 -19.06 -6.44 5.17
C LEU A 24 -19.58 -5.79 3.90
N LEU A 25 -18.69 -5.41 2.97
CA LEU A 25 -19.09 -4.85 1.68
C LEU A 25 -20.00 -5.83 0.90
N VAL A 26 -19.59 -7.10 0.78
CA VAL A 26 -20.37 -8.12 0.08
C VAL A 26 -21.72 -8.36 0.77
N CYS A 27 -21.76 -8.32 2.11
CA CYS A 27 -23.00 -8.41 2.87
C CYS A 27 -23.91 -7.20 2.60
N CYS A 28 -23.35 -6.00 2.59
CA CYS A 28 -24.06 -4.75 2.29
C CYS A 28 -24.68 -4.77 0.87
N GLU A 29 -23.89 -5.12 -0.15
CA GLU A 29 -24.36 -5.24 -1.54
C GLU A 29 -25.52 -6.24 -1.69
N ALA A 30 -25.44 -7.35 -0.96
CA ALA A 30 -26.46 -8.39 -0.98
C ALA A 30 -27.64 -8.11 -0.02
N ARG A 31 -27.69 -6.94 0.62
CA ARG A 31 -28.71 -6.54 1.62
C ARG A 31 -28.83 -7.56 2.77
N GLY A 32 -27.71 -8.17 3.13
CA GLY A 32 -27.60 -9.12 4.22
C GLY A 32 -27.67 -8.46 5.60
N SER A 33 -27.57 -9.30 6.62
CA SER A 33 -27.44 -8.85 8.01
C SER A 33 -26.08 -9.22 8.57
N ALA A 34 -25.52 -8.38 9.45
CA ALA A 34 -24.24 -8.67 10.09
C ALA A 34 -24.22 -8.38 11.59
N ILE A 35 -23.42 -9.17 12.31
CA ILE A 35 -22.94 -8.85 13.66
C ILE A 35 -21.48 -8.43 13.49
N VAL A 36 -21.18 -7.18 13.81
CA VAL A 36 -19.85 -6.59 13.63
C VAL A 36 -19.20 -6.38 14.99
N VAL A 37 -18.12 -7.11 15.24
CA VAL A 37 -17.36 -7.04 16.49
C VAL A 37 -16.20 -6.07 16.31
N LEU A 38 -16.23 -4.95 17.03
CA LEU A 38 -15.21 -3.91 16.96
C LEU A 38 -14.16 -4.13 18.06
N ASP A 39 -12.91 -3.82 17.75
CA ASP A 39 -11.81 -3.76 18.71
C ASP A 39 -11.72 -2.41 19.44
N ASN A 40 -12.49 -1.40 19.00
CA ASN A 40 -12.54 -0.08 19.61
C ASN A 40 -13.97 0.28 20.06
N PRO A 41 -14.13 1.30 20.92
CA PRO A 41 -15.45 1.83 21.27
C PRO A 41 -16.27 2.27 20.05
N ARG A 42 -17.58 2.41 20.24
CA ARG A 42 -18.59 2.54 19.17
C ARG A 42 -18.32 3.59 18.10
N ASP A 43 -17.69 4.71 18.45
CA ASP A 43 -17.61 5.89 17.58
C ASP A 43 -16.44 5.85 16.58
N ASP A 44 -15.61 4.79 16.60
CA ASP A 44 -14.35 4.71 15.84
C ASP A 44 -14.41 3.78 14.61
N VAL A 45 -15.57 3.62 13.96
CA VAL A 45 -15.62 2.82 12.72
C VAL A 45 -14.98 3.58 11.57
N GLU A 46 -13.80 3.12 11.11
CA GLU A 46 -13.03 3.77 10.05
C GLU A 46 -13.74 3.86 8.68
N ALA A 47 -14.64 2.91 8.38
CA ALA A 47 -15.34 2.81 7.10
C ALA A 47 -16.84 2.52 7.32
N PRO A 48 -17.64 3.50 7.78
CA PRO A 48 -19.06 3.28 8.03
C PRO A 48 -19.84 2.96 6.75
N GLU A 49 -19.33 3.34 5.57
CA GLU A 49 -19.98 3.14 4.27
C GLU A 49 -20.05 1.67 3.83
N ILE A 50 -19.23 0.78 4.39
CA ILE A 50 -19.26 -0.65 4.09
C ILE A 50 -20.14 -1.45 5.07
N LEU A 51 -20.69 -0.79 6.09
CA LEU A 51 -21.55 -1.47 7.07
C LEU A 51 -22.95 -1.72 6.49
N PRO A 52 -23.48 -2.95 6.59
CA PRO A 52 -24.84 -3.24 6.14
C PRO A 52 -25.88 -2.48 6.97
N GLU A 53 -27.02 -2.15 6.36
CA GLU A 53 -28.13 -1.46 7.04
C GLU A 53 -28.65 -2.29 8.24
N ARG A 54 -28.80 -3.60 8.05
CA ARG A 54 -29.19 -4.55 9.10
C ARG A 54 -27.96 -5.03 9.85
N ARG A 55 -27.59 -4.32 10.91
CA ARG A 55 -26.41 -4.67 11.70
C ARG A 55 -26.64 -4.61 13.19
N LEU A 56 -25.92 -5.47 13.91
CA LEU A 56 -25.68 -5.36 15.34
C LEU A 56 -24.20 -5.08 15.55
N LEU A 57 -23.87 -4.02 16.28
CA LEU A 57 -22.49 -3.72 16.65
C LEU A 57 -22.21 -4.27 18.05
N VAL A 58 -21.10 -4.98 18.21
CA VAL A 58 -20.58 -5.47 19.49
C VAL A 58 -19.22 -4.79 19.69
N PHE A 59 -19.05 -4.07 20.79
CA PHE A 59 -17.85 -3.30 21.07
C PHE A 59 -17.59 -3.28 22.57
N PRO A 60 -16.33 -3.11 23.02
CA PRO A 60 -16.04 -2.97 24.44
C PRO A 60 -16.57 -1.64 25.00
N GLU A 61 -17.01 -1.62 26.26
CA GLU A 61 -17.58 -0.43 26.90
C GLU A 61 -16.50 0.64 27.19
N ASP A 62 -15.37 0.25 27.78
CA ASP A 62 -14.40 1.22 28.32
C ASP A 62 -13.03 1.21 27.60
N ARG A 63 -12.44 0.03 27.44
CA ARG A 63 -11.09 -0.13 26.87
C ARG A 63 -11.18 -0.87 25.55
N GLY A 64 -10.42 -0.43 24.55
CA GLY A 64 -10.20 -1.20 23.33
C GLY A 64 -9.85 -2.66 23.63
N MET A 65 -10.34 -3.54 22.78
CA MET A 65 -10.16 -4.98 22.84
C MET A 65 -8.96 -5.35 21.96
N GLU A 66 -8.12 -6.28 22.42
CA GLU A 66 -7.03 -6.76 21.58
C GLU A 66 -7.59 -7.49 20.34
N PRO A 67 -6.97 -7.40 19.15
CA PRO A 67 -7.49 -8.04 17.94
C PRO A 67 -7.76 -9.54 18.09
N ALA A 68 -6.94 -10.25 18.88
CA ALA A 68 -7.15 -11.67 19.15
C ALA A 68 -8.39 -11.95 20.01
N GLU A 69 -8.69 -11.06 20.96
CA GLU A 69 -9.91 -11.15 21.76
C GLU A 69 -11.16 -10.86 20.92
N ARG A 70 -11.09 -9.87 20.02
CA ARG A 70 -12.16 -9.61 19.03
C ARG A 70 -12.43 -10.83 18.17
N ASP A 71 -11.37 -11.43 17.64
CA ASP A 71 -11.48 -12.61 16.79
C ASP A 71 -12.07 -13.82 17.56
N LEU A 72 -11.77 -13.96 18.86
CA LEU A 72 -12.42 -14.94 19.75
C LEU A 72 -13.92 -14.66 19.95
N TRP A 73 -14.32 -13.40 20.12
CA TRP A 73 -15.74 -13.03 20.22
C TRP A 73 -16.50 -13.33 18.94
N ILE A 74 -15.93 -13.00 17.78
CA ILE A 74 -16.47 -13.39 16.46
C ILE A 74 -16.70 -14.90 16.43
N GLY A 75 -15.67 -15.65 16.80
CA GLY A 75 -15.74 -17.10 16.88
C GLY A 75 -16.82 -17.63 17.83
N ARG A 76 -16.99 -17.01 19.01
CA ARG A 76 -17.98 -17.43 20.02
C ARG A 76 -19.42 -17.25 19.55
N ILE A 77 -19.69 -16.16 18.84
CA ILE A 77 -21.02 -15.81 18.32
C ILE A 77 -21.37 -16.68 17.10
N ALA A 78 -20.38 -17.10 16.32
CA ALA A 78 -20.60 -17.87 15.10
C ALA A 78 -21.01 -19.32 15.38
N ASP A 79 -22.06 -19.78 14.67
CA ASP A 79 -22.46 -21.20 14.62
C ASP A 79 -21.60 -22.01 13.63
N ARG A 80 -20.98 -21.33 12.67
CA ARG A 80 -20.11 -21.88 11.62
C ARG A 80 -19.08 -20.84 11.19
N ALA A 81 -17.87 -21.27 10.87
CA ALA A 81 -16.80 -20.42 10.35
C ALA A 81 -16.31 -20.91 8.98
N TRP A 82 -15.72 -19.97 8.22
CA TRP A 82 -15.06 -20.24 6.96
C TRP A 82 -13.58 -19.90 7.11
N ASP A 83 -12.69 -20.85 6.82
CA ASP A 83 -11.27 -20.54 6.74
C ASP A 83 -10.98 -19.83 5.41
N ILE A 84 -10.36 -18.65 5.46
CA ILE A 84 -9.98 -17.88 4.28
C ILE A 84 -8.49 -17.66 4.36
N PHE A 85 -7.71 -18.45 3.61
CA PHE A 85 -6.25 -18.35 3.53
C PHE A 85 -5.55 -18.28 4.90
N ILE A 86 -5.92 -19.19 5.81
CA ILE A 86 -5.32 -19.25 7.15
C ILE A 86 -3.87 -19.72 7.05
N ARG A 87 -2.95 -18.89 7.56
CA ARG A 87 -1.53 -19.25 7.66
C ARG A 87 -1.35 -20.34 8.73
N THR A 88 -0.65 -21.40 8.38
CA THR A 88 -0.22 -22.46 9.31
C THR A 88 0.54 -21.88 10.50
N GLY A 89 0.11 -22.23 11.71
CA GLY A 89 0.72 -21.78 12.96
C GLY A 89 0.54 -20.28 13.27
N GLY A 90 -0.37 -19.58 12.59
CA GLY A 90 -0.76 -18.22 12.94
C GLY A 90 -2.00 -18.17 13.84
N ASN A 91 -2.31 -16.99 14.37
CA ASN A 91 -3.46 -16.77 15.27
C ASN A 91 -4.80 -17.29 14.71
N MET A 92 -5.03 -17.14 13.40
CA MET A 92 -6.26 -17.65 12.78
C MET A 92 -6.31 -19.19 12.73
N ALA A 93 -5.16 -19.87 12.67
CA ALA A 93 -5.10 -21.33 12.74
C ALA A 93 -5.43 -21.82 14.14
N GLU A 94 -4.89 -21.15 15.16
CA GLU A 94 -5.22 -21.42 16.56
C GLU A 94 -6.71 -21.18 16.85
N LEU A 95 -7.27 -20.08 16.34
CA LEU A 95 -8.70 -19.79 16.46
C LEU A 95 -9.56 -20.84 15.75
N ALA A 96 -9.21 -21.23 14.53
CA ALA A 96 -9.92 -22.27 13.79
C ALA A 96 -9.91 -23.59 14.56
N GLU A 97 -8.77 -23.95 15.16
CA GLU A 97 -8.67 -25.15 15.98
C GLU A 97 -9.52 -25.07 17.25
N ALA A 98 -9.48 -23.93 17.95
CA ALA A 98 -10.33 -23.69 19.12
C ALA A 98 -11.83 -23.77 18.77
N LEU A 99 -12.24 -23.30 17.59
CA LEU A 99 -13.62 -23.41 17.11
C LEU A 99 -14.01 -24.87 16.84
N ARG A 100 -13.14 -25.65 16.19
CA ARG A 100 -13.38 -27.09 15.97
C ARG A 100 -13.54 -27.85 17.28
N GLN A 101 -12.68 -27.57 18.27
CA GLN A 101 -12.76 -28.20 19.59
C GLN A 101 -14.07 -27.88 20.34
N ARG A 102 -14.66 -26.71 20.07
CA ARG A 102 -15.98 -26.32 20.58
C ARG A 102 -17.16 -26.97 19.82
N GLY A 103 -16.90 -27.62 18.69
CA GLY A 103 -17.94 -28.17 17.82
C GLY A 103 -18.54 -27.15 16.84
N CYS A 104 -17.91 -25.98 16.66
CA CYS A 104 -18.27 -25.03 15.62
C CYS A 104 -17.58 -25.46 14.31
N PRO A 105 -18.34 -25.84 13.25
CA PRO A 105 -17.73 -26.26 11.99
C PRO A 105 -16.88 -25.16 11.38
N VAL A 106 -15.67 -25.51 10.97
CA VAL A 106 -14.77 -24.61 10.23
C VAL A 106 -14.57 -25.19 8.84
N ASP A 107 -15.28 -24.64 7.87
CA ASP A 107 -15.26 -25.13 6.50
C ASP A 107 -14.14 -24.47 5.70
N PRO A 108 -13.46 -25.25 4.86
CA PRO A 108 -12.50 -24.68 3.94
C PRO A 108 -13.21 -23.77 2.95
N THR A 109 -12.67 -22.59 2.70
CA THR A 109 -13.11 -21.83 1.53
C THR A 109 -12.79 -22.67 0.30
N PRO A 110 -13.76 -22.93 -0.60
CA PRO A 110 -13.48 -23.64 -1.83
C PRO A 110 -12.45 -22.83 -2.61
N VAL A 111 -11.21 -23.30 -2.57
CA VAL A 111 -10.14 -22.76 -3.37
C VAL A 111 -10.47 -23.18 -4.80
N SER A 112 -10.73 -22.21 -5.68
CA SER A 112 -10.78 -22.52 -7.10
C SER A 112 -9.40 -23.06 -7.46
N ASP A 113 -9.31 -24.30 -7.97
CA ASP A 113 -8.07 -25.00 -8.37
C ASP A 113 -7.18 -24.17 -9.34
N THR A 114 -7.67 -23.04 -9.82
CA THR A 114 -6.97 -22.04 -10.62
C THR A 114 -5.98 -21.18 -9.83
N SER A 115 -6.05 -21.13 -8.50
CA SER A 115 -5.03 -20.40 -7.73
C SER A 115 -3.77 -21.22 -7.67
N SER A 116 -2.80 -20.87 -8.53
CA SER A 116 -1.40 -21.24 -8.30
C SER A 116 -1.07 -21.00 -6.81
N PRO A 117 -0.31 -21.89 -6.15
CA PRO A 117 0.07 -21.68 -4.77
C PRO A 117 0.61 -20.24 -4.62
N PRO A 118 0.27 -19.52 -3.54
CA PRO A 118 0.85 -18.21 -3.29
C PRO A 118 2.37 -18.37 -3.46
N PRO A 119 3.03 -17.54 -4.29
CA PRO A 119 4.42 -17.76 -4.66
C PRO A 119 5.20 -18.00 -3.39
N THR A 120 5.69 -19.23 -3.20
CA THR A 120 6.48 -19.60 -2.03
C THR A 120 7.66 -18.64 -1.99
N THR A 121 7.64 -17.74 -1.02
CA THR A 121 8.51 -16.57 -0.86
C THR A 121 9.96 -16.92 -0.53
N SER A 122 10.52 -18.00 -1.08
CA SER A 122 11.95 -18.31 -0.95
C SER A 122 12.79 -17.75 -2.10
N GLY A 123 12.17 -17.46 -3.25
CA GLY A 123 12.83 -16.73 -4.33
C GLY A 123 12.63 -15.23 -4.17
N SER A 124 13.56 -14.53 -3.50
CA SER A 124 13.68 -13.08 -3.76
C SER A 124 13.78 -12.92 -5.28
N PRO A 125 12.91 -12.15 -5.93
CA PRO A 125 12.94 -12.06 -7.39
C PRO A 125 14.33 -11.61 -7.80
N ARG A 126 14.91 -12.30 -8.79
CA ARG A 126 16.30 -12.07 -9.22
C ARG A 126 16.44 -10.57 -9.50
N PRO A 127 17.41 -9.87 -8.87
CA PRO A 127 17.64 -8.46 -9.17
C PRO A 127 17.78 -8.30 -10.68
N LEU A 128 16.98 -7.42 -11.27
CA LEU A 128 17.19 -7.06 -12.66
C LEU A 128 18.61 -6.50 -12.77
N PRO A 129 19.38 -6.87 -13.81
CA PRO A 129 20.68 -6.28 -14.03
C PRO A 129 20.53 -4.75 -14.08
N PRO A 130 21.48 -4.00 -13.51
CA PRO A 130 21.46 -2.55 -13.62
C PRO A 130 21.40 -2.21 -15.11
N PRO A 131 20.51 -1.28 -15.51
CA PRO A 131 20.48 -0.83 -16.89
C PRO A 131 21.86 -0.29 -17.29
N PRO A 132 22.22 -0.32 -18.59
CA PRO A 132 23.36 0.44 -19.07
C PRO A 132 23.12 1.91 -18.72
N GLY A 133 23.89 2.41 -17.75
CA GLY A 133 23.63 3.71 -17.14
C GLY A 133 23.54 4.81 -18.20
N THR A 134 22.61 5.73 -18.04
CA THR A 134 22.70 7.04 -18.68
C THR A 134 23.90 7.75 -18.05
N ALA A 135 25.09 7.52 -18.60
CA ALA A 135 26.32 8.14 -18.13
C ALA A 135 26.22 9.66 -18.36
N GLY A 136 25.89 10.41 -17.31
CA GLY A 136 25.74 11.86 -17.35
C GLY A 136 25.12 12.42 -16.07
N PRO A 137 25.28 13.72 -15.82
CA PRO A 137 24.64 14.40 -14.69
C PRO A 137 23.11 14.32 -14.80
N TRP A 138 22.45 13.86 -13.73
CA TRP A 138 21.00 13.82 -13.62
C TRP A 138 20.50 15.08 -12.90
N GLU A 139 19.98 16.03 -13.67
CA GLU A 139 19.49 17.33 -13.18
C GLU A 139 18.08 17.27 -12.57
N PHE A 140 17.48 16.08 -12.52
CA PHE A 140 16.13 15.86 -12.02
C PHE A 140 16.17 15.13 -10.68
N LEU A 141 15.06 15.18 -9.95
CA LEU A 141 14.80 14.30 -8.81
C LEU A 141 13.61 13.42 -9.17
N SER A 142 13.72 12.12 -8.91
CA SER A 142 12.76 11.12 -9.37
C SER A 142 11.89 10.61 -8.23
N HIS A 143 10.57 10.66 -8.41
CA HIS A 143 9.59 9.95 -7.58
C HIS A 143 9.19 8.66 -8.31
N TYR A 144 9.73 7.53 -7.84
CA TYR A 144 9.37 6.22 -8.38
C TYR A 144 8.10 5.69 -7.74
N THR A 145 7.27 5.06 -8.56
CA THR A 145 6.04 4.40 -8.13
C THR A 145 6.29 2.95 -7.79
N ARG A 146 5.28 2.31 -7.22
CA ARG A 146 5.20 0.89 -6.95
C ARG A 146 3.74 0.47 -6.84
N GLU A 147 3.51 -0.83 -6.75
CA GLU A 147 2.20 -1.39 -6.42
C GLU A 147 1.72 -0.85 -5.05
N PRO A 148 0.44 -0.52 -4.89
CA PRO A 148 -0.10 -0.16 -3.59
C PRO A 148 -0.26 -1.42 -2.73
N ASP A 149 0.05 -1.35 -1.43
CA ASP A 149 -0.22 -2.46 -0.48
C ASP A 149 -1.70 -2.48 -0.03
N GLY A 150 -2.61 -1.98 -0.88
CA GLY A 150 -4.01 -1.78 -0.54
C GLY A 150 -4.68 -0.71 -1.38
N ALA A 151 -5.53 0.09 -0.74
CA ALA A 151 -6.14 1.27 -1.36
C ALA A 151 -5.08 2.22 -1.92
N TRP A 152 -5.36 2.86 -3.04
CA TRP A 152 -4.53 3.98 -3.51
C TRP A 152 -4.54 5.08 -2.46
N LEU A 153 -3.49 5.90 -2.46
CA LEU A 153 -3.44 7.03 -1.54
C LEU A 153 -4.59 8.00 -1.87
N GLY A 154 -5.49 8.20 -0.91
CA GLY A 154 -6.71 9.01 -1.06
C GLY A 154 -7.89 8.30 -1.73
N GLU A 155 -7.78 7.01 -2.08
CA GLU A 155 -8.93 6.23 -2.55
C GLU A 155 -9.82 5.83 -1.38
N PRO A 156 -11.15 6.03 -1.49
CA PRO A 156 -12.09 5.59 -0.47
C PRO A 156 -12.01 4.07 -0.26
N ARG A 157 -12.16 3.65 1.00
CA ARG A 157 -12.03 2.24 1.38
C ARG A 157 -13.03 1.35 0.64
N ALA A 158 -14.28 1.78 0.51
CA ALA A 158 -15.30 1.06 -0.27
C ALA A 158 -14.95 0.87 -1.75
N VAL A 159 -14.28 1.85 -2.39
CA VAL A 159 -13.86 1.75 -3.79
C VAL A 159 -12.77 0.69 -3.94
N TYR A 160 -11.78 0.68 -3.04
CA TYR A 160 -10.75 -0.36 -3.01
C TYR A 160 -11.34 -1.76 -2.80
N LEU A 161 -12.25 -1.91 -1.84
CA LEU A 161 -12.91 -3.18 -1.56
C LEU A 161 -13.81 -3.64 -2.70
N GLY A 162 -14.48 -2.70 -3.39
CA GLY A 162 -15.23 -2.98 -4.60
C GLY A 162 -14.34 -3.51 -5.72
N TRP A 163 -13.14 -2.94 -5.87
CA TRP A 163 -12.13 -3.49 -6.79
C TRP A 163 -11.65 -4.88 -6.35
N LEU A 164 -11.43 -5.14 -5.06
CA LEU A 164 -11.08 -6.49 -4.60
C LEU A 164 -12.21 -7.51 -4.87
N ALA A 165 -13.47 -7.08 -4.77
CA ALA A 165 -14.62 -7.94 -4.97
C ALA A 165 -14.91 -8.22 -6.45
N HIS A 166 -14.80 -7.20 -7.30
CA HIS A 166 -15.33 -7.22 -8.68
C HIS A 166 -14.36 -6.69 -9.74
N GLY A 167 -13.19 -6.20 -9.34
CA GLY A 167 -12.23 -5.58 -10.23
C GLY A 167 -11.76 -6.53 -11.33
N HIS A 168 -11.55 -5.98 -12.53
CA HIS A 168 -11.02 -6.77 -13.63
C HIS A 168 -9.54 -7.06 -13.39
N HIS A 169 -9.06 -8.23 -13.84
CA HIS A 169 -7.64 -8.57 -13.74
C HIS A 169 -6.75 -7.63 -14.59
N ASP A 170 -7.35 -6.98 -15.60
CA ASP A 170 -6.70 -5.99 -16.46
C ASP A 170 -6.65 -4.58 -15.82
N ASP A 171 -7.39 -4.35 -14.72
CA ASP A 171 -7.26 -3.13 -13.92
C ASP A 171 -5.98 -3.23 -13.08
N HIS A 172 -4.85 -3.03 -13.75
CA HIS A 172 -3.54 -3.21 -13.16
C HIS A 172 -3.31 -2.17 -12.05
N ARG A 173 -3.49 -2.60 -10.80
CA ARG A 173 -3.02 -1.89 -9.61
C ARG A 173 -1.53 -2.13 -9.39
N ASP A 174 -0.76 -1.80 -10.42
CA ASP A 174 0.68 -1.96 -10.45
C ASP A 174 1.42 -0.61 -10.42
N ALA A 175 2.75 -0.64 -10.50
CA ALA A 175 3.54 0.57 -10.56
C ALA A 175 3.24 1.47 -11.77
N GLY A 176 2.93 0.88 -12.93
CA GLY A 176 2.55 1.64 -14.12
C GLY A 176 1.17 2.28 -13.96
N GLY A 177 0.21 1.55 -13.41
CA GLY A 177 -1.11 2.07 -13.02
C GLY A 177 -1.01 3.21 -12.00
N ALA A 178 -0.12 3.09 -11.01
CA ALA A 178 0.16 4.15 -10.05
C ALA A 178 0.68 5.43 -10.74
N LEU A 179 1.60 5.29 -11.69
CA LEU A 179 2.12 6.41 -12.47
C LEU A 179 1.01 7.07 -13.31
N ARG A 180 0.21 6.28 -14.02
CA ARG A 180 -0.93 6.82 -14.80
C ARG A 180 -1.91 7.57 -13.91
N ARG A 181 -2.20 7.04 -12.71
CA ARG A 181 -3.06 7.73 -11.74
C ARG A 181 -2.47 9.09 -11.33
N ILE A 182 -1.18 9.14 -10.98
CA ILE A 182 -0.48 10.40 -10.66
C ILE A 182 -0.61 11.41 -11.79
N LEU A 183 -0.41 10.97 -13.04
CA LEU A 183 -0.46 11.84 -14.22
C LEU A 183 -1.88 12.32 -14.54
N SER A 184 -2.87 11.44 -14.46
CA SER A 184 -4.28 11.77 -14.65
C SER A 184 -4.81 12.72 -13.57
N GLU A 185 -4.43 12.51 -12.31
CA GLU A 185 -4.76 13.41 -11.20
C GLU A 185 -3.89 14.67 -11.16
N ARG A 186 -2.83 14.72 -11.98
CA ARG A 186 -1.79 15.75 -12.00
C ARG A 186 -1.23 16.05 -10.61
N THR A 187 -1.11 15.03 -9.76
CA THR A 187 -0.73 15.20 -8.35
C THR A 187 0.08 14.00 -7.87
N ILE A 188 1.26 14.26 -7.31
CA ILE A 188 1.95 13.27 -6.46
C ILE A 188 1.48 13.52 -5.02
N ARG A 189 0.63 12.62 -4.51
CA ARG A 189 0.09 12.72 -3.15
C ARG A 189 1.16 12.36 -2.12
N ALA A 190 1.26 13.18 -1.08
CA ALA A 190 2.17 13.02 0.02
C ALA A 190 1.67 11.97 1.02
N SER A 191 2.58 11.21 1.60
CA SER A 191 2.26 10.20 2.61
C SER A 191 3.02 10.43 3.90
N GLY A 192 2.29 10.40 5.02
CA GLY A 192 2.87 10.44 6.36
C GLY A 192 3.23 9.07 6.94
N ARG A 193 2.89 7.96 6.26
CA ARG A 193 2.90 6.60 6.86
C ARG A 193 4.25 6.20 7.46
N LEU A 194 5.35 6.62 6.82
CA LEU A 194 6.72 6.33 7.26
C LEU A 194 7.48 7.60 7.69
N MET A 195 6.81 8.74 7.78
CA MET A 195 7.43 10.02 8.11
C MET A 195 7.35 10.31 9.62
N PRO A 196 8.34 11.02 10.19
CA PRO A 196 8.27 11.48 11.57
C PRO A 196 6.99 12.30 11.81
N GLY A 197 6.30 12.05 12.94
CA GLY A 197 5.05 12.74 13.28
C GLY A 197 3.90 12.51 12.30
N ARG A 198 4.02 11.53 11.39
CA ARG A 198 3.08 11.29 10.29
C ARG A 198 2.86 12.52 9.39
N CYS A 199 3.82 13.43 9.32
CA CYS A 199 3.73 14.60 8.45
C CYS A 199 3.75 14.14 6.98
N PRO A 200 2.76 14.51 6.15
CA PRO A 200 2.75 14.13 4.75
C PRO A 200 3.93 14.75 3.98
N MET A 201 4.75 13.89 3.35
CA MET A 201 5.83 14.30 2.46
C MET A 201 5.77 13.52 1.14
N VAL A 202 6.27 14.12 0.06
CA VAL A 202 6.66 13.42 -1.17
C VAL A 202 8.17 13.21 -1.13
N SER A 203 8.61 11.96 -1.27
CA SER A 203 10.03 11.61 -1.36
C SER A 203 10.46 11.47 -2.82
N PHE A 204 11.67 11.94 -3.10
CA PHE A 204 12.37 11.80 -4.37
C PHE A 204 13.76 11.22 -4.14
N THR A 205 14.39 10.72 -5.20
CA THR A 205 15.81 10.36 -5.21
C THR A 205 16.55 11.19 -6.25
N ALA A 206 17.78 11.60 -5.91
CA ALA A 206 18.69 12.22 -6.88
C ALA A 206 19.46 11.19 -7.73
N LEU A 207 19.24 9.89 -7.52
CA LEU A 207 19.88 8.85 -8.32
C LEU A 207 19.43 8.94 -9.79
N PRO A 208 20.36 8.83 -10.74
CA PRO A 208 20.01 8.69 -12.15
C PRO A 208 19.10 7.47 -12.38
N PRO A 209 18.22 7.50 -13.40
CA PRO A 209 17.38 6.35 -13.78
C PRO A 209 18.17 5.08 -14.03
N GLY A 210 19.39 5.22 -14.56
CA GLY A 210 20.34 4.12 -14.74
C GLY A 210 20.75 3.39 -13.43
N GLU A 211 20.49 3.99 -12.26
CA GLU A 211 20.87 3.45 -10.96
C GLU A 211 19.68 2.98 -10.12
N VAL A 212 18.44 3.07 -10.62
CA VAL A 212 17.24 2.68 -9.86
C VAL A 212 17.28 1.21 -9.42
N GLY A 213 17.97 0.33 -10.17
CA GLY A 213 18.17 -1.07 -9.80
C GLY A 213 18.86 -1.23 -8.43
N ARG A 214 19.64 -0.25 -7.98
CA ARG A 214 20.27 -0.24 -6.64
C ARG A 214 19.24 -0.05 -5.53
N LEU A 215 18.13 0.61 -5.82
CA LEU A 215 17.04 0.86 -4.88
C LEU A 215 16.10 -0.32 -4.80
N MET A 216 15.84 -1.01 -5.92
CA MET A 216 14.86 -2.10 -6.05
C MET A 216 15.21 -3.29 -5.14
N LYS A 217 14.59 -3.35 -3.97
CA LYS A 217 14.80 -4.39 -2.96
C LYS A 217 13.45 -4.83 -2.41
N TRP A 218 13.27 -6.14 -2.27
CA TRP A 218 12.12 -6.68 -1.56
C TRP A 218 12.27 -6.40 -0.06
N ARG A 219 11.25 -5.82 0.55
CA ARG A 219 11.20 -5.52 1.98
C ARG A 219 10.23 -6.48 2.63
N THR A 220 10.72 -7.60 3.17
CA THR A 220 9.88 -8.65 3.77
C THR A 220 8.93 -8.10 4.83
N GLY A 221 9.41 -7.24 5.74
CA GLY A 221 8.56 -6.66 6.78
C GLY A 221 7.49 -5.69 6.27
N LEU A 222 7.58 -5.26 5.01
CA LEU A 222 6.57 -4.42 4.35
C LEU A 222 5.83 -5.16 3.23
N HIS A 223 6.19 -6.43 2.95
CA HIS A 223 5.66 -7.26 1.87
C HIS A 223 5.60 -6.56 0.51
N ARG A 224 6.62 -5.78 0.17
CA ARG A 224 6.64 -4.99 -1.08
C ARG A 224 8.04 -4.65 -1.56
N TRP A 225 8.12 -4.23 -2.82
CA TRP A 225 9.30 -3.57 -3.36
C TRP A 225 9.45 -2.15 -2.81
N THR A 226 10.69 -1.71 -2.62
CA THR A 226 11.03 -0.32 -2.31
C THR A 226 10.53 0.62 -3.41
N VAL A 227 10.89 0.34 -4.65
CA VAL A 227 10.51 1.08 -5.86
C VAL A 227 10.35 0.13 -7.04
N ARG A 228 9.63 0.59 -8.07
CA ARG A 228 9.54 -0.03 -9.38
C ARG A 228 10.00 0.98 -10.44
N PRO A 229 10.43 0.51 -11.62
CA PRO A 229 11.01 1.32 -12.71
C PRO A 229 9.98 2.17 -13.48
N TYR A 230 8.99 2.72 -12.77
CA TYR A 230 8.03 3.69 -13.26
C TYR A 230 8.13 4.93 -12.36
N GLY A 231 8.09 6.13 -12.92
CA GLY A 231 8.20 7.33 -12.09
C GLY A 231 8.00 8.64 -12.82
N VAL A 232 7.91 9.71 -12.04
CA VAL A 232 7.93 11.09 -12.50
C VAL A 232 9.23 11.72 -12.00
N ALA A 233 10.02 12.30 -12.90
CA ALA A 233 11.16 13.11 -12.54
C ALA A 233 10.86 14.58 -12.77
N VAL A 234 11.27 15.42 -11.83
CA VAL A 234 11.07 16.86 -11.87
C VAL A 234 12.43 17.55 -11.79
N ARG A 235 12.64 18.60 -12.59
CA ARG A 235 13.90 19.35 -12.56
C ARG A 235 14.20 19.80 -11.13
N ARG A 236 15.42 19.53 -10.65
CA ARG A 236 15.82 19.79 -9.26
C ARG A 236 15.58 21.22 -8.85
N ALA A 237 15.98 22.18 -9.69
CA ALA A 237 15.82 23.61 -9.43
C ALA A 237 14.34 24.01 -9.20
N VAL A 238 13.39 23.36 -9.90
CA VAL A 238 11.95 23.60 -9.69
C VAL A 238 11.51 23.10 -8.32
N LEU A 239 11.95 21.91 -7.92
CA LEU A 239 11.63 21.34 -6.60
C LEU A 239 12.27 22.13 -5.45
N GLU A 240 13.52 22.58 -5.61
CA GLU A 240 14.19 23.45 -4.63
C GLU A 240 13.45 24.78 -4.46
N ALA A 241 13.01 25.40 -5.55
CA ALA A 241 12.26 26.66 -5.52
C ALA A 241 10.94 26.57 -4.74
N ILE A 242 10.33 25.38 -4.66
CA ILE A 242 9.11 25.13 -3.89
C ILE A 242 9.38 24.48 -2.52
N GLY A 243 10.64 24.44 -2.09
CA GLY A 243 11.03 24.03 -0.73
C GLY A 243 11.38 22.56 -0.55
N ALA A 244 11.61 21.81 -1.63
CA ALA A 244 12.21 20.48 -1.50
C ALA A 244 13.65 20.59 -1.02
N ARG A 245 14.07 19.68 -0.14
CA ARG A 245 15.41 19.68 0.48
C ARG A 245 16.01 18.27 0.50
N PRO A 246 17.35 18.15 0.45
CA PRO A 246 18.00 16.86 0.63
C PRO A 246 17.84 16.38 2.08
N VAL A 247 17.78 15.06 2.25
CA VAL A 247 17.70 14.41 3.55
C VAL A 247 19.07 14.29 4.21
N SER A 248 19.15 14.67 5.48
CA SER A 248 20.35 14.49 6.31
C SER A 248 20.36 13.13 6.99
N TYR A 249 21.43 12.36 6.79
CA TYR A 249 21.59 11.03 7.36
C TYR A 249 22.36 11.12 8.69
N LEU A 250 21.66 10.93 9.80
CA LEU A 250 22.18 11.21 11.15
C LEU A 250 21.92 10.04 12.11
N ALA A 251 22.69 9.94 13.18
CA ALA A 251 22.43 9.00 14.26
C ALA A 251 21.12 9.35 14.99
N SER A 252 20.44 8.36 15.58
CA SER A 252 19.14 8.58 16.25
C SER A 252 19.21 9.67 17.33
N ALA A 253 20.30 9.70 18.11
CA ALA A 253 20.50 10.68 19.18
C ALA A 253 20.61 12.11 18.64
N ASP A 254 21.17 12.31 17.45
CA ASP A 254 21.33 13.63 16.84
C ASP A 254 20.01 14.12 16.26
N ILE A 255 19.23 13.23 15.62
CA ILE A 255 17.89 13.56 15.12
C ILE A 255 16.98 14.04 16.26
N GLN A 256 17.05 13.40 17.43
CA GLN A 256 16.25 13.80 18.58
C GLN A 256 16.56 15.22 19.09
N ARG A 257 17.77 15.73 18.86
CA ARG A 257 18.18 17.09 19.23
C ARG A 257 17.72 18.15 18.23
N LEU A 258 17.35 17.75 17.01
CA LEU A 258 16.88 18.68 15.98
C LEU A 258 15.48 19.23 16.31
N PRO A 259 15.16 20.47 15.89
CA PRO A 259 13.78 20.95 15.82
C PRO A 259 12.92 20.04 14.94
N GLU A 260 11.63 19.93 15.25
CA GLU A 260 10.70 19.03 14.54
C GLU A 260 10.69 19.26 13.02
N ALA A 261 10.74 20.52 12.58
CA ALA A 261 10.80 20.88 11.17
C ALA A 261 12.04 20.30 10.45
N GLU A 262 13.19 20.23 11.13
CA GLU A 262 14.43 19.66 10.59
C GLU A 262 14.46 18.14 10.68
N ARG A 263 13.76 17.53 11.66
CA ARG A 263 13.59 16.07 11.74
C ARG A 263 12.89 15.50 10.50
N LEU A 264 11.97 16.25 9.90
CA LEU A 264 11.29 15.84 8.66
C LEU A 264 12.24 15.68 7.47
N PHE A 265 13.36 16.40 7.47
CA PHE A 265 14.42 16.32 6.46
C PHE A 265 15.62 15.53 6.97
N SER A 266 15.42 14.65 7.94
CA SER A 266 16.45 13.77 8.48
C SER A 266 16.02 12.30 8.39
N GLN A 267 16.99 11.41 8.25
CA GLN A 267 16.80 9.96 8.19
C GLN A 267 17.82 9.28 9.11
N LYS A 268 17.34 8.30 9.88
CA LYS A 268 18.20 7.49 10.74
C LYS A 268 19.26 6.76 9.90
N HIS A 269 20.52 6.91 10.31
CA HIS A 269 21.67 6.26 9.68
C HIS A 269 22.56 5.61 10.76
N GLU A 270 22.44 4.29 10.88
CA GLU A 270 23.21 3.47 11.82
C GLU A 270 23.68 2.19 11.10
N PRO A 271 24.68 2.28 10.20
CA PRO A 271 25.22 1.13 9.50
C PRO A 271 25.82 0.09 10.48
N PRO A 272 25.74 -1.22 10.18
CA PRO A 272 25.11 -1.81 8.99
C PRO A 272 23.59 -2.03 9.15
N ALA A 273 23.04 -1.81 10.34
CA ALA A 273 21.64 -2.12 10.65
C ALA A 273 20.66 -1.26 9.84
N THR A 274 21.03 -0.01 9.54
CA THR A 274 20.19 0.92 8.78
C THR A 274 21.07 1.85 7.95
N ASP A 275 21.26 1.53 6.68
CA ASP A 275 21.93 2.38 5.69
C ASP A 275 21.00 2.68 4.52
N TRP A 276 20.49 3.92 4.50
CA TRP A 276 19.66 4.49 3.43
C TRP A 276 20.39 5.60 2.66
N ALA A 277 21.67 5.85 2.95
CA ALA A 277 22.41 6.96 2.34
C ALA A 277 22.54 6.79 0.83
N GLY A 278 22.52 5.54 0.36
CA GLY A 278 22.52 5.21 -1.06
C GLY A 278 21.29 5.71 -1.83
N GLU A 279 20.19 6.09 -1.16
CA GLU A 279 19.00 6.62 -1.85
C GLU A 279 19.17 8.07 -2.30
N ILE A 280 20.06 8.82 -1.66
CA ILE A 280 20.24 10.26 -1.92
C ILE A 280 18.86 10.95 -1.91
N GLU A 281 18.12 10.74 -0.82
CA GLU A 281 16.71 11.11 -0.69
C GLU A 281 16.54 12.63 -0.62
N TRP A 282 15.50 13.13 -1.27
CA TRP A 282 14.98 14.49 -1.14
C TRP A 282 13.52 14.42 -0.70
N ARG A 283 13.07 15.39 0.08
CA ARG A 283 11.68 15.46 0.54
C ARG A 283 11.07 16.82 0.21
N LEU A 284 9.78 16.80 -0.11
CA LEU A 284 8.91 17.97 -0.24
C LEU A 284 7.73 17.80 0.71
N ARG A 285 7.33 18.86 1.42
CA ARG A 285 6.20 18.82 2.34
C ARG A 285 4.88 18.97 1.58
N GLY A 286 3.93 18.10 1.89
CA GLY A 286 2.62 18.09 1.23
C GLY A 286 2.67 17.60 -0.22
N ASP A 287 1.51 17.62 -0.87
CA ASP A 287 1.32 17.12 -2.22
C ASP A 287 2.08 17.96 -3.26
N LEU A 288 2.57 17.32 -4.32
CA LEU A 288 3.10 18.03 -5.48
C LEU A 288 2.06 18.09 -6.59
N ARG A 289 1.67 19.31 -6.95
CA ARG A 289 0.84 19.61 -8.12
C ARG A 289 1.70 19.61 -9.40
N LEU A 290 1.39 18.72 -10.33
CA LEU A 290 2.12 18.60 -11.60
C LEU A 290 1.63 19.59 -12.65
N ASP A 291 0.40 20.09 -12.53
CA ASP A 291 -0.17 21.11 -13.39
C ASP A 291 0.47 22.50 -13.21
N SER A 292 1.17 22.73 -12.08
CA SER A 292 1.97 23.94 -11.86
C SER A 292 3.40 23.85 -12.39
N ILE A 293 3.83 22.71 -12.96
CA ILE A 293 5.19 22.50 -13.46
C ILE A 293 5.17 22.48 -14.99
N PRO A 294 6.03 23.25 -15.68
CA PRO A 294 6.15 23.17 -17.13
C PRO A 294 6.51 21.75 -17.59
N ALA A 295 5.89 21.27 -18.68
CA ALA A 295 6.17 19.93 -19.21
C ALA A 295 7.67 19.72 -19.57
N THR A 296 8.39 20.80 -19.89
CA THR A 296 9.84 20.80 -20.14
C THR A 296 10.68 20.45 -18.92
N ASP A 297 10.12 20.63 -17.72
CA ASP A 297 10.74 20.33 -16.43
C ASP A 297 10.27 19.00 -15.83
N LEU A 298 9.45 18.25 -16.57
CA LEU A 298 9.02 16.90 -16.24
C LEU A 298 9.67 15.88 -17.15
N ARG A 299 9.97 14.70 -16.61
CA ARG A 299 10.29 13.49 -17.38
C ARG A 299 9.50 12.32 -16.82
N LEU A 300 8.96 11.50 -17.69
CA LEU A 300 8.39 10.20 -17.30
C LEU A 300 9.47 9.14 -17.38
N ILE A 301 9.49 8.23 -16.42
CA ILE A 301 10.42 7.11 -16.38
C ILE A 301 9.62 5.83 -16.56
N ALA A 302 10.08 4.97 -17.47
CA ALA A 302 9.50 3.68 -17.77
C ALA A 302 10.58 2.58 -17.85
N PRO A 303 10.19 1.31 -17.68
CA PRO A 303 11.13 0.20 -17.73
C PRO A 303 11.68 -0.03 -19.15
N SER A 304 10.82 0.05 -20.18
CA SER A 304 11.14 -0.32 -21.56
C SER A 304 10.92 0.85 -22.53
N PRO A 305 11.54 0.83 -23.73
CA PRO A 305 11.28 1.81 -24.78
C PRO A 305 9.82 1.86 -25.21
N LEU A 306 9.16 0.71 -25.27
CA LEU A 306 7.74 0.60 -25.63
C LEU A 306 6.85 1.29 -24.57
N ASP A 307 7.13 1.08 -23.29
CA ASP A 307 6.37 1.71 -22.21
C ASP A 307 6.61 3.22 -22.17
N ALA A 308 7.85 3.67 -22.40
CA ALA A 308 8.17 5.09 -22.51
C ALA A 308 7.41 5.74 -23.68
N GLU A 309 7.38 5.10 -24.85
CA GLU A 309 6.64 5.60 -26.01
C GLU A 309 5.13 5.70 -25.73
N ARG A 310 4.55 4.67 -25.09
CA ARG A 310 3.14 4.68 -24.68
C ARG A 310 2.83 5.84 -23.74
N LEU A 311 3.63 6.03 -22.69
CA LEU A 311 3.46 7.14 -21.74
C LEU A 311 3.59 8.50 -22.43
N ARG A 312 4.56 8.66 -23.33
CA ARG A 312 4.75 9.89 -24.11
C ARG A 312 3.54 10.18 -24.99
N ALA A 313 3.01 9.17 -25.67
CA ALA A 313 1.83 9.30 -26.54
C ALA A 313 0.56 9.64 -25.73
N GLU A 314 0.40 9.03 -24.55
CA GLU A 314 -0.76 9.21 -23.68
C GLU A 314 -0.79 10.58 -23.00
N PHE A 315 0.36 11.07 -22.52
CA PHE A 315 0.42 12.26 -21.66
C PHE A 315 1.13 13.48 -22.29
N GLY A 316 1.79 13.33 -23.43
CA GLY A 316 2.52 14.43 -24.09
C GLY A 316 3.75 14.93 -23.33
N ILE A 317 4.25 14.16 -22.35
CA ILE A 317 5.46 14.47 -21.57
C ILE A 317 6.60 13.60 -22.09
N GLU A 318 7.81 14.16 -22.15
CA GLU A 318 9.00 13.39 -22.54
C GLU A 318 9.21 12.21 -21.58
N ALA A 319 9.37 11.02 -22.15
CA ALA A 319 9.52 9.77 -21.42
C ALA A 319 10.83 9.08 -21.77
N ILE A 320 11.52 8.53 -20.77
CA ILE A 320 12.76 7.80 -20.93
C ILE A 320 12.60 6.35 -20.47
N ALA A 321 13.27 5.45 -21.18
CA ALA A 321 13.36 4.04 -20.81
C ALA A 321 14.62 3.79 -19.99
N ILE A 322 14.48 3.02 -18.91
CA ILE A 322 15.58 2.61 -18.05
C ILE A 322 16.42 1.53 -18.73
N TRP A 323 15.79 0.45 -19.20
CA TRP A 323 16.49 -0.64 -19.87
C TRP A 323 16.40 -0.49 -21.40
N ARG A 324 17.56 -0.52 -22.06
CA ARG A 324 17.63 -0.72 -23.51
C ARG A 324 17.55 -2.22 -23.79
N GLN A 325 16.60 -2.63 -24.64
CA GLN A 325 16.56 -3.99 -25.18
C GLN A 325 17.69 -4.18 -26.18
#